data_AF-A0A0C3Q035-F1
#
_entry.id   AF-A0A0C3Q035-F1
#
_cell.length_a   1.000
_cell.length_b   1.000
_cell.length_c   1.000
_cell.angle_alpha   90.00
_cell.angle_beta   90.00
_cell.angle_gamma   90.00
#
_symmetry.space_group_name_H-M   'P 1'
#
loop_
_entity.id
_entity.type
_entity.pdbx_description
1 polymer ?
#
loop_
_entity_poly.entity_id
_entity_poly.type
_entity_poly.pdbx_seq_one_letter_code
_entity_poly.pdbx_strand_id
1 'polypeptide(L)'
;MDGKSIQSTGARHFLVEPLRSTTAVIKFSGTLGSRVATDGLSGTINAFAHYAAQWFAASRVFCDLQGSFHKSAIETAFILFDPMTHSINGDSGPGDHGVDGLQAFIKAHKCSQHCKRLALESKARLRSSAKATAEGDGLDWPEDD
;
A
#
# COMPACT_ATOMS: atom_id res chain seq x y z
N MET A 1 32.54 -8.91 -11.41
CA MET A 1 31.83 -7.62 -11.31
C MET A 1 32.57 -6.81 -10.27
N ASP A 2 33.40 -5.89 -10.71
CA ASP A 2 34.34 -5.17 -9.86
C ASP A 2 33.60 -4.17 -8.97
N GLY A 3 33.69 -4.38 -7.66
CA GLY A 3 33.12 -3.53 -6.61
C GLY A 3 33.80 -2.18 -6.50
N LYS A 4 33.82 -1.40 -7.59
CA LYS A 4 34.20 0.01 -7.53
C LYS A 4 33.14 0.76 -6.73
N SER A 5 33.51 1.08 -5.50
CA SER A 5 32.78 1.98 -4.61
C SER A 5 32.38 3.24 -5.36
N ILE A 6 31.07 3.53 -5.38
CA ILE A 6 30.55 4.83 -5.82
C ILE A 6 31.07 5.86 -4.82
N GLN A 7 32.14 6.58 -5.20
CA GLN A 7 32.64 7.74 -4.48
C GLN A 7 31.65 8.89 -4.64
N SER A 8 30.59 8.85 -3.85
CA SER A 8 29.68 9.98 -3.66
C SER A 8 30.42 11.04 -2.84
N THR A 9 30.67 12.20 -3.45
CA THR A 9 31.36 13.36 -2.86
C THR A 9 30.44 14.26 -2.03
N GLY A 10 29.21 13.81 -1.74
CA GLY A 10 28.19 14.58 -1.01
C GLY A 10 27.83 13.98 0.35
N ALA A 11 27.24 14.80 1.22
CA ALA A 11 26.68 14.34 2.49
C ALA A 11 25.56 13.31 2.24
N ARG A 12 25.70 12.12 2.84
CA ARG A 12 24.67 11.07 2.79
C ARG A 12 23.72 11.25 3.95
N HIS A 13 22.42 11.19 3.65
CA HIS A 13 21.36 11.24 4.64
C HIS A 13 20.77 9.84 4.77
N PHE A 14 20.48 9.43 5.99
CA PHE A 14 19.90 8.14 6.30
C PHE A 14 18.63 8.34 7.12
N LEU A 15 17.60 7.57 6.81
CA LEU A 15 16.44 7.41 7.68
C LEU A 15 16.76 6.33 8.71
N VAL A 16 16.34 6.54 9.95
CA VAL A 16 16.51 5.59 11.05
C VAL A 16 15.17 5.36 11.74
N GLU A 17 14.90 4.11 12.09
CA GLU A 17 13.70 3.67 12.81
C GLU A 17 14.11 2.79 14.01
N PRO A 18 13.24 2.60 15.01
CA PRO A 18 13.51 1.68 16.11
C PRO A 18 13.84 0.26 15.63
N LEU A 19 14.87 -0.35 16.22
CA LEU A 19 15.24 -1.72 15.90
C LEU A 19 14.12 -2.69 16.29
N ARG A 20 13.65 -3.48 15.32
CA ARG A 20 12.67 -4.54 15.56
C ARG A 20 13.27 -5.67 16.38
N SER A 21 12.47 -6.25 17.27
CA SER A 21 12.83 -7.41 18.10
C SER A 21 12.97 -8.72 17.28
N THR A 22 12.54 -8.71 16.03
CA THR A 22 12.60 -9.85 15.12
C THR A 22 12.95 -9.39 13.71
N THR A 23 13.59 -10.28 12.94
CA THR A 23 13.85 -10.10 11.50
C THR A 23 12.79 -10.77 10.63
N ALA A 24 11.83 -11.49 11.22
CA ALA A 24 10.73 -12.12 10.49
C ALA A 24 9.76 -11.07 9.95
N VAL A 25 9.55 -11.06 8.63
CA VAL A 25 8.65 -10.13 7.93
C VAL A 25 7.50 -10.90 7.29
N ILE A 26 6.28 -10.42 7.51
CA ILE A 26 5.09 -10.88 6.81
C ILE A 26 4.70 -9.80 5.80
N LYS A 27 4.61 -10.19 4.52
CA LYS A 27 4.21 -9.33 3.41
C LYS A 27 2.75 -9.61 3.02
N PHE A 28 1.92 -8.56 3.03
CA PHE A 28 0.47 -8.63 2.76
C PHE A 28 0.12 -8.15 1.35
N SER A 29 0.84 -7.16 0.85
CA SER A 29 0.77 -6.71 -0.54
C SER A 29 2.17 -6.50 -1.11
N GLY A 30 2.29 -6.61 -2.43
CA GLY A 30 3.43 -6.08 -3.17
C GLY A 30 3.11 -4.69 -3.69
N THR A 31 3.97 -4.19 -4.58
CA THR A 31 3.74 -2.92 -5.29
C THR A 31 2.47 -2.98 -6.14
N LEU A 32 2.41 -3.85 -7.15
CA LEU A 32 1.30 -3.92 -8.11
C LEU A 32 0.27 -5.01 -7.80
N GLY A 33 0.13 -5.43 -6.54
CA GLY A 33 -0.79 -6.51 -6.22
C GLY A 33 -0.97 -6.79 -4.75
N SER A 34 -2.08 -7.45 -4.44
CA SER A 34 -2.46 -7.82 -3.07
C SER A 34 -2.51 -9.34 -2.93
N ARG A 35 -2.00 -9.87 -1.82
CA ARG A 35 -2.21 -11.28 -1.50
C ARG A 35 -3.65 -11.47 -1.01
N VAL A 36 -4.35 -12.44 -1.59
CA VAL A 36 -5.64 -12.90 -1.04
C VAL A 36 -5.35 -13.69 0.22
N ALA A 37 -5.93 -13.26 1.33
CA ALA A 37 -5.66 -13.87 2.62
C ALA A 37 -6.91 -14.42 3.30
N THR A 38 -6.70 -15.48 4.07
CA THR A 38 -7.74 -16.25 4.74
C THR A 38 -7.72 -16.07 6.26
N ASP A 39 -6.66 -15.50 6.82
CA ASP A 39 -6.51 -15.26 8.26
C ASP A 39 -6.99 -13.85 8.68
N GLY A 40 -7.24 -13.68 9.99
CA GLY A 40 -7.78 -12.43 10.55
C GLY A 40 -6.83 -11.24 10.44
N LEU A 41 -5.52 -11.45 10.64
CA LEU A 41 -4.53 -10.37 10.56
C LEU A 41 -4.47 -9.84 9.13
N SER A 42 -4.25 -10.71 8.16
CA SER A 42 -4.19 -10.31 6.76
C SER A 42 -5.52 -9.74 6.25
N GLY A 43 -6.65 -10.25 6.74
CA GLY A 43 -7.97 -9.69 6.47
C GLY A 43 -8.12 -8.25 6.99
N THR A 44 -7.55 -7.96 8.16
CA THR A 44 -7.52 -6.63 8.77
C THR A 44 -6.61 -5.69 7.97
N ILE A 45 -5.40 -6.10 7.62
CA ILE A 45 -4.45 -5.27 6.84
C ILE A 45 -5.00 -4.96 5.44
N ASN A 46 -5.57 -5.94 4.75
CA ASN A 46 -6.20 -5.71 3.44
C ASN A 46 -7.43 -4.79 3.54
N ALA A 47 -8.22 -4.90 4.62
CA ALA A 47 -9.34 -4.00 4.85
C ALA A 47 -8.88 -2.58 5.20
N PHE A 48 -7.75 -2.43 5.91
CA PHE A 48 -7.14 -1.12 6.16
C PHE A 48 -6.72 -0.43 4.86
N ALA A 49 -6.05 -1.14 3.93
CA ALA A 49 -5.69 -0.59 2.63
C ALA A 49 -6.91 -0.13 1.83
N HIS A 50 -8.00 -0.92 1.84
CA HIS A 50 -9.27 -0.54 1.23
C HIS A 50 -9.90 0.67 1.91
N TYR A 51 -10.00 0.65 3.24
CA TYR A 51 -10.52 1.78 4.00
C TYR A 51 -9.78 3.08 3.66
N ALA A 52 -8.44 3.05 3.62
CA ALA A 52 -7.64 4.19 3.23
C ALA A 52 -7.93 4.63 1.78
N ALA A 53 -8.01 3.70 0.83
CA ALA A 53 -8.39 4.02 -0.55
C ALA A 53 -9.74 4.71 -0.61
N GLN A 54 -10.76 4.20 0.08
CA GLN A 54 -12.07 4.83 0.15
C GLN A 54 -12.01 6.23 0.77
N TRP A 55 -11.28 6.38 1.89
CA TRP A 55 -11.12 7.65 2.58
C TRP A 55 -10.54 8.73 1.67
N PHE A 56 -9.58 8.38 0.81
CA PHE A 56 -8.96 9.27 -0.16
C PHE A 56 -9.74 9.39 -1.47
N ALA A 57 -11.00 8.93 -1.55
CA ALA A 57 -11.78 8.87 -2.78
C ALA A 57 -11.05 8.13 -3.92
N ALA A 58 -10.26 7.12 -3.55
CA ALA A 58 -9.37 6.34 -4.41
C ALA A 58 -8.30 7.17 -5.15
N SER A 59 -7.99 8.39 -4.65
CA SER A 59 -6.89 9.20 -5.15
C SER A 59 -5.52 8.73 -4.67
N ARG A 60 -5.48 7.96 -3.58
CA ARG A 60 -4.28 7.33 -3.02
C ARG A 60 -4.61 5.96 -2.45
N VAL A 61 -3.66 5.03 -2.52
CA VAL A 61 -3.78 3.72 -1.85
C VAL A 61 -2.45 3.27 -1.29
N PHE A 62 -2.49 2.56 -0.16
CA PHE A 62 -1.32 1.87 0.37
C PHE A 62 -1.04 0.59 -0.41
N CYS A 63 0.24 0.37 -0.70
CA CYS A 63 0.79 -0.85 -1.26
C CYS A 63 2.08 -1.24 -0.51
N ASP A 64 2.66 -2.37 -0.90
CA ASP A 64 3.82 -2.98 -0.25
C ASP A 64 3.71 -3.12 1.28
N LEU A 65 2.47 -3.37 1.77
CA LEU A 65 2.21 -3.49 3.19
C LEU A 65 2.89 -4.74 3.74
N GLN A 66 3.83 -4.53 4.64
CA GLN A 66 4.57 -5.57 5.33
C GLN A 66 4.82 -5.16 6.78
N GLY A 67 5.07 -6.16 7.63
CA GLY A 67 5.27 -5.90 9.04
C GLY A 67 5.80 -7.09 9.81
N SER A 68 5.91 -6.90 11.12
CA SER A 68 6.37 -7.94 12.05
C SER A 68 5.64 -7.83 13.38
N PHE A 69 5.54 -8.95 14.09
CA PHE A 69 5.04 -8.92 15.47
C PHE A 69 6.09 -8.31 16.39
N HIS A 70 5.64 -7.32 17.17
CA HIS A 70 6.37 -6.78 18.29
C HIS A 70 5.69 -7.23 19.58
N LYS A 71 6.47 -7.83 20.48
CA LYS A 71 6.00 -8.27 21.79
C LYS A 71 6.76 -7.52 22.87
N SER A 72 6.03 -6.81 23.71
CA SER A 72 6.54 -6.17 24.92
C SER A 72 6.04 -6.91 26.17
N ALA A 73 6.43 -6.43 27.35
CA ALA A 73 5.94 -6.97 28.61
C ALA A 73 4.43 -6.74 28.82
N ILE A 74 3.84 -5.76 28.12
CA ILE A 74 2.46 -5.29 28.34
C ILE A 74 1.54 -5.51 27.14
N GLU A 75 2.09 -5.64 25.92
CA GLU A 75 1.27 -5.81 24.72
C GLU A 75 1.95 -6.64 23.63
N THR A 76 1.14 -7.19 22.74
CA THR A 76 1.59 -7.74 21.46
C THR A 76 0.92 -6.94 20.36
N ALA A 77 1.73 -6.28 19.54
CA ALA A 77 1.29 -5.46 18.42
C ALA A 77 1.87 -6.00 17.11
N PHE A 78 1.17 -5.75 16.01
CA PHE A 78 1.71 -5.98 14.68
C PHE A 78 2.11 -4.63 14.08
N ILE A 79 3.41 -4.44 13.84
CA ILE A 79 3.97 -3.16 13.38
C ILE A 79 4.19 -3.24 11.87
N LEU A 80 3.49 -2.39 11.13
CA LEU A 80 3.77 -2.15 9.72
C LEU A 80 4.95 -1.19 9.59
N PHE A 81 5.79 -1.41 8.59
CA PHE A 81 6.92 -0.55 8.26
C PHE A 81 7.13 -0.52 6.75
N ASP A 82 7.85 0.51 6.29
CA ASP A 82 8.10 0.80 4.88
C ASP A 82 6.85 0.76 3.98
N PRO A 83 5.71 1.38 4.38
CA PRO A 83 4.55 1.42 3.51
C PRO A 83 4.88 2.23 2.25
N MET A 84 4.38 1.76 1.11
CA MET A 84 4.41 2.50 -0.14
C MET A 84 3.01 3.01 -0.45
N THR A 85 2.92 4.04 -1.28
CA THR A 85 1.64 4.53 -1.79
C THR A 85 1.65 4.62 -3.31
N HIS A 86 0.48 4.40 -3.90
CA HIS A 86 0.17 4.90 -5.24
C HIS A 86 -0.71 6.12 -5.12
N SER A 87 -0.51 7.11 -5.99
CA SER A 87 -1.30 8.34 -6.02
C SER A 87 -1.72 8.68 -7.44
N ILE A 88 -2.83 9.41 -7.62
CA ILE A 88 -3.30 9.88 -8.94
C ILE A 88 -2.13 10.51 -9.73
N ASN A 89 -1.34 11.36 -9.08
CA ASN A 89 -0.27 12.14 -9.72
C ASN A 89 1.08 11.41 -9.81
N GLY A 90 1.20 10.18 -9.27
CA GLY A 90 2.47 9.47 -9.22
C GLY A 90 3.54 10.17 -8.36
N ASP A 91 3.13 11.02 -7.42
CA ASP A 91 4.01 11.95 -6.69
C ASP A 91 4.29 11.55 -5.23
N SER A 92 3.82 10.38 -4.81
CA SER A 92 3.84 10.00 -3.39
C SER A 92 5.18 9.42 -2.91
N GLY A 93 6.11 9.16 -3.82
CA GLY A 93 7.47 8.75 -3.51
C GLY A 93 8.00 7.61 -4.38
N PRO A 94 9.16 7.03 -4.00
CA PRO A 94 9.75 5.93 -4.74
C PRO A 94 8.81 4.72 -4.85
N GLY A 95 8.64 4.19 -6.06
CA GLY A 95 7.76 3.06 -6.32
C GLY A 95 6.29 3.42 -6.50
N ASP A 96 5.93 4.71 -6.52
CA ASP A 96 4.61 5.15 -6.96
C ASP A 96 4.42 4.87 -8.46
N HIS A 97 3.42 4.04 -8.81
CA HIS A 97 3.06 3.70 -10.18
C HIS A 97 1.84 4.49 -10.68
N GLY A 98 1.45 5.56 -9.99
CA GLY A 98 0.40 6.44 -10.46
C GLY A 98 -0.96 5.76 -10.57
N VAL A 99 -1.67 6.10 -11.63
CA VAL A 99 -2.94 5.51 -12.03
C VAL A 99 -2.85 3.99 -12.22
N ASP A 100 -1.78 3.47 -12.81
CA ASP A 100 -1.60 2.03 -13.02
C ASP A 100 -1.55 1.28 -11.69
N GLY A 101 -0.86 1.84 -10.70
CA GLY A 101 -0.79 1.27 -9.35
C GLY A 101 -2.16 1.23 -8.66
N LEU A 102 -2.97 2.28 -8.84
CA LEU A 102 -4.34 2.34 -8.31
C LEU A 102 -5.27 1.34 -8.99
N GLN A 103 -5.17 1.21 -10.31
CA GLN A 103 -5.89 0.20 -11.07
C GLN A 103 -5.50 -1.20 -10.64
N ALA A 104 -4.21 -1.47 -10.47
CA ALA A 104 -3.70 -2.76 -10.01
C ALA A 104 -4.28 -3.11 -8.64
N PHE A 105 -4.30 -2.14 -7.70
CA PHE A 105 -4.94 -2.32 -6.40
C PHE A 105 -6.43 -2.66 -6.55
N ILE A 106 -7.21 -1.86 -7.28
CA ILE A 106 -8.66 -2.05 -7.43
C ILE A 106 -8.94 -3.41 -8.08
N LYS A 107 -8.23 -3.77 -9.15
CA LYS A 107 -8.41 -5.04 -9.86
C LYS A 107 -8.11 -6.22 -8.94
N ALA A 108 -6.97 -6.19 -8.25
CA ALA A 108 -6.51 -7.29 -7.40
C ALA A 108 -7.28 -7.43 -6.08
N HIS A 109 -7.84 -6.33 -5.54
CA HIS A 109 -8.51 -6.36 -4.24
C HIS A 109 -9.70 -7.34 -4.25
N LYS A 110 -9.81 -8.12 -3.18
CA LYS A 110 -10.96 -8.98 -2.89
C LYS A 110 -11.45 -8.68 -1.48
N CYS A 111 -12.65 -8.11 -1.37
CA CYS A 111 -13.22 -7.76 -0.09
C CYS A 111 -13.34 -9.00 0.81
N SER A 112 -12.71 -8.93 1.99
CA SER A 112 -12.86 -9.94 3.04
C SER A 112 -14.11 -9.64 3.90
N GLN A 113 -14.40 -10.52 4.87
CA GLN A 113 -15.45 -10.25 5.86
C GLN A 113 -15.20 -8.97 6.67
N HIS A 114 -13.93 -8.55 6.83
CA HIS A 114 -13.57 -7.31 7.51
C HIS A 114 -14.05 -6.09 6.71
N CYS A 115 -13.79 -6.05 5.39
CA CYS A 115 -14.27 -4.98 4.52
C CYS A 115 -15.81 -4.87 4.57
N LYS A 116 -16.50 -6.02 4.57
CA LYS A 116 -17.96 -6.08 4.64
C LYS A 116 -18.49 -5.56 5.97
N ARG A 117 -17.87 -5.95 7.10
CA ARG A 117 -18.25 -5.49 8.45
C ARG A 117 -18.00 -4.00 8.65
N LEU A 118 -16.98 -3.46 8.00
CA LEU A 118 -16.69 -2.02 7.96
C LEU A 118 -17.57 -1.26 6.96
N ALA A 119 -18.48 -1.94 6.26
CA ALA A 119 -19.33 -1.36 5.21
C ALA A 119 -18.53 -0.57 4.15
N LEU A 120 -17.35 -1.09 3.79
CA LEU A 120 -16.52 -0.45 2.77
C LEU A 120 -17.16 -0.56 1.39
N GLU A 121 -16.91 0.47 0.59
CA GLU A 121 -17.46 0.63 -0.75
C GLU A 121 -17.08 -0.52 -1.67
N SER A 122 -17.90 -0.71 -2.71
CA SER A 122 -17.58 -1.72 -3.71
C SER A 122 -16.38 -1.31 -4.57
N LYS A 123 -15.73 -2.29 -5.19
CA LYS A 123 -14.68 -2.04 -6.19
C LYS A 123 -15.14 -1.13 -7.33
N ALA A 124 -16.39 -1.30 -7.77
CA ALA A 124 -16.97 -0.46 -8.80
C ALA A 124 -17.02 1.01 -8.35
N ARG A 125 -17.41 1.26 -7.10
CA ARG A 125 -17.44 2.60 -6.51
C ARG A 125 -16.04 3.20 -6.35
N LEU A 126 -15.07 2.42 -5.89
CA LEU A 126 -13.67 2.87 -5.86
C LEU A 126 -13.16 3.25 -7.24
N ARG A 127 -13.43 2.43 -8.27
CA ARG A 127 -13.05 2.72 -9.66
C ARG A 127 -13.68 4.01 -10.16
N SER A 128 -14.98 4.20 -9.91
CA SER A 128 -15.68 5.44 -10.30
C SER A 128 -15.06 6.67 -9.62
N SER A 129 -14.73 6.60 -8.33
CA SER A 129 -14.09 7.72 -7.62
C SER A 129 -12.68 8.00 -8.13
N ALA A 130 -11.88 6.96 -8.41
CA ALA A 130 -10.53 7.11 -8.93
C ALA A 130 -10.54 7.75 -10.32
N LYS A 131 -11.42 7.28 -11.22
CA LYS A 131 -11.62 7.86 -12.55
C LYS A 131 -12.05 9.32 -12.48
N ALA A 132 -13.05 9.65 -11.66
CA ALA A 132 -13.51 11.02 -11.50
C ALA A 132 -12.41 11.95 -10.96
N THR A 133 -11.54 11.44 -10.08
CA THR A 133 -10.40 12.22 -9.56
C THR A 133 -9.34 12.43 -10.64
N ALA A 134 -8.98 11.38 -11.37
CA ALA A 134 -8.01 11.47 -12.47
C ALA A 134 -8.47 12.47 -13.54
N GLU A 135 -9.74 12.39 -13.98
CA GLU A 135 -10.33 13.32 -14.93
C GLU A 135 -10.34 14.77 -14.40
N GLY A 136 -10.61 14.96 -13.10
CA GLY A 136 -10.55 16.27 -12.43
C GLY A 136 -9.15 16.89 -12.43
N ASP A 137 -8.11 16.05 -12.37
CA ASP A 137 -6.70 16.45 -12.43
C ASP A 137 -6.15 16.45 -13.87
N GLY A 138 -7.00 16.20 -14.88
CA GLY A 138 -6.62 16.20 -16.30
C GLY A 138 -5.80 14.99 -16.73
N LEU A 139 -5.85 13.90 -15.97
CA LEU A 139 -5.18 12.63 -16.27
C LEU A 139 -6.14 11.62 -16.90
N ASP A 140 -5.62 10.84 -17.85
CA ASP A 140 -6.37 9.77 -18.48
C ASP A 140 -6.45 8.55 -17.55
N TRP A 141 -7.62 7.92 -17.50
CA TRP A 141 -7.84 6.69 -16.74
C TRP A 141 -7.88 5.51 -17.72
N PRO A 142 -6.93 4.57 -17.66
CA PRO A 142 -6.86 3.45 -18.60
C PRO A 142 -8.17 2.65 -18.62
N GLU A 143 -8.63 2.26 -19.80
CA GLU A 143 -9.78 1.36 -19.92
C GLU A 143 -9.39 -0.05 -19.43
N ASP A 144 -10.36 -0.79 -18.90
CA ASP A 144 -10.13 -2.19 -18.51
C ASP A 144 -10.03 -3.04 -19.81
N ASP A 145 -8.87 -3.65 -20.07
CA ASP A 145 -8.68 -4.72 -21.08
C ASP A 145 -9.57 -5.95 -20.81
#